data_AF-A0A973XF44-F1
#
_entry.id   AF-A0A973XF44-F1
#
_cell.length_a   1.000
_cell.length_b   1.000
_cell.length_c   1.000
_cell.angle_alpha   90.00
_cell.angle_beta   90.00
_cell.angle_gamma   90.00
#
_symmetry.space_group_name_H-M   'P 1'
#
loop_
_entity.id
_entity.type
_entity.pdbx_description
1 polymer ?
#
loop_
_entity_poly.entity_id
_entity_poly.type
_entity_poly.pdbx_seq_one_letter_code
_entity_poly.pdbx_strand_id
1 'polypeptide(L)'
;MPTCYEWDIEAVDAHGDIQDHDHSNQLDYDSAYLRKALARDGYHLVLVRDVCDAGGSVEDRSWAYVDDNRLPELFDDLQGTGKKVPKRFHVELAAAIANLPKEP
;
A
#
# COMPACT_ATOMS: atom_id res chain seq x y z
N MET A 1 8.09 -2.77 -20.29
CA MET A 1 8.63 -3.10 -18.95
C MET A 1 7.50 -3.66 -18.12
N PRO A 2 7.63 -4.88 -17.57
CA PRO A 2 6.63 -5.44 -16.66
C PRO A 2 6.36 -4.48 -15.50
N THR A 3 5.10 -4.42 -15.07
CA THR A 3 4.69 -3.66 -13.88
C THR A 3 4.03 -4.61 -12.91
N CYS A 4 4.54 -4.66 -11.68
CA CYS A 4 3.94 -5.37 -10.56
C CYS A 4 3.41 -4.39 -9.52
N TYR A 5 2.49 -4.89 -8.71
CA TYR A 5 1.82 -4.14 -7.67
C TYR A 5 1.69 -5.04 -6.46
N GLU A 6 1.99 -4.49 -5.29
CA GLU A 6 1.94 -5.19 -4.01
C GLU A 6 1.41 -4.25 -2.93
N TRP A 7 0.70 -4.81 -1.97
CA TRP A 7 0.31 -4.12 -0.76
C TRP A 7 1.40 -4.31 0.28
N ASP A 8 1.78 -3.24 0.97
CA ASP A 8 2.70 -3.31 2.10
C ASP A 8 2.04 -2.72 3.35
N ILE A 9 2.31 -3.36 4.49
CA ILE A 9 2.15 -2.75 5.81
C ILE A 9 3.55 -2.40 6.32
N GLU A 10 3.84 -1.10 6.38
CA GLU A 10 5.13 -0.57 6.85
C GLU A 10 5.02 -0.22 8.34
N ALA A 11 5.87 -0.80 9.18
CA ALA A 11 6.06 -0.36 10.55
C ALA A 11 6.97 0.87 10.56
N VAL A 12 6.53 1.95 11.20
CA VAL A 12 7.26 3.22 11.24
C VAL A 12 7.60 3.65 12.66
N ASP A 13 8.72 4.33 12.82
CA ASP A 13 9.11 4.91 14.11
C ASP A 13 8.42 6.27 14.38
N ALA A 14 8.78 6.93 15.49
CA ALA A 14 8.21 8.23 15.86
C ALA A 14 8.57 9.37 14.90
N HIS A 15 9.53 9.17 13.99
CA HIS A 15 9.94 10.11 12.96
C HIS A 15 9.31 9.78 11.59
N GLY A 16 8.62 8.65 11.49
CA GLY A 16 8.04 8.15 10.25
C GLY A 16 9.01 7.32 9.41
N ASP A 17 10.17 6.96 9.94
CA ASP A 17 11.13 6.12 9.24
C ASP A 17 10.67 4.67 9.27
N ILE A 18 10.68 4.01 8.10
CA ILE A 18 10.29 2.61 7.95
C ILE A 18 11.33 1.73 8.66
N GLN A 19 10.89 0.96 9.65
CA GLN A 19 11.71 0.02 10.41
C GLN A 19 11.59 -1.41 9.90
N ASP A 20 10.39 -1.78 9.43
CA ASP A 20 10.08 -3.10 8.90
C ASP A 20 8.90 -2.99 7.94
N HIS A 21 8.73 -3.97 7.07
CA HIS A 21 7.58 -4.03 6.16
C HIS A 21 7.22 -5.48 5.82
N ASP A 22 5.92 -5.74 5.75
CA ASP A 22 5.35 -6.99 5.26
C ASP A 22 4.60 -6.71 3.96
N HIS A 23 4.79 -7.55 2.94
CA HIS A 23 4.26 -7.35 1.59
C HIS A 23 3.41 -8.53 1.14
N SER A 24 2.35 -8.24 0.38
CA SER A 24 1.45 -9.25 -0.17
C SER A 24 0.88 -8.80 -1.52
N ASN A 25 0.63 -9.76 -2.40
CA ASN A 25 -0.03 -9.50 -3.68
C ASN A 25 -1.54 -9.21 -3.53
N GLN A 26 -2.09 -9.48 -2.35
CA GLN A 26 -3.49 -9.26 -1.99
C GLN A 26 -3.59 -8.57 -0.63
N LEU A 27 -4.69 -7.88 -0.37
CA LEU A 27 -4.94 -7.24 0.91
C LEU A 27 -5.54 -8.25 1.91
N ASP A 28 -4.74 -9.24 2.30
CA ASP A 28 -5.14 -10.40 3.11
C ASP A 28 -4.46 -10.47 4.50
N TYR A 29 -3.98 -9.33 4.99
CA TYR A 29 -3.36 -9.20 6.31
C TYR A 29 -4.29 -9.56 7.47
N ASP A 30 -3.68 -9.93 8.60
CA ASP A 30 -4.39 -10.08 9.87
C ASP A 30 -5.15 -8.78 10.23
N SER A 31 -6.39 -8.94 10.68
CA SER A 31 -7.29 -7.82 10.93
C SER A 31 -6.78 -6.82 11.98
N ALA A 32 -5.95 -7.25 12.94
CA ALA A 32 -5.37 -6.35 13.94
C ALA A 32 -4.28 -5.47 13.31
N TYR A 33 -3.44 -6.04 12.44
CA TYR A 33 -2.43 -5.27 11.71
C TYR A 33 -3.07 -4.30 10.71
N LEU A 34 -4.05 -4.76 9.95
CA LEU A 34 -4.78 -3.90 9.01
C LEU A 34 -5.45 -2.73 9.74
N ARG A 35 -6.03 -2.95 10.92
CA ARG A 35 -6.61 -1.88 11.75
C ARG A 35 -5.57 -0.85 12.18
N LYS A 36 -4.42 -1.28 12.68
CA LYS A 36 -3.34 -0.37 13.08
C LYS A 36 -2.84 0.46 11.91
N ALA A 37 -2.67 -0.16 10.74
CA ALA A 37 -2.23 0.51 9.53
C ALA A 37 -3.24 1.55 9.02
N LEU A 38 -4.54 1.21 9.03
CA LEU A 38 -5.62 2.15 8.68
C LEU A 38 -5.77 3.29 9.68
N ALA A 39 -5.50 3.04 10.97
CA ALA A 39 -5.51 4.04 12.02
C ALA A 39 -4.21 4.86 12.10
N ARG A 40 -3.18 4.51 11.31
CA ARG A 40 -1.82 5.07 11.39
C ARG A 40 -1.18 4.97 12.77
N ASP A 41 -1.45 3.89 13.50
CA ASP A 41 -0.91 3.63 14.84
C ASP A 41 0.46 2.95 14.76
N GLY A 42 1.48 3.69 14.32
CA GLY A 42 2.84 3.16 14.11
C GLY A 42 2.98 2.24 12.90
N TYR A 43 1.95 2.16 12.05
CA TYR A 43 1.96 1.42 10.79
C TYR A 43 1.31 2.22 9.67
N HIS A 44 1.78 2.05 8.44
CA HIS A 44 1.15 2.61 7.25
C HIS A 44 0.75 1.48 6.30
N LEU A 45 -0.45 1.59 5.74
CA LEU A 45 -0.87 0.74 4.61
C LEU A 45 -0.54 1.46 3.31
N VAL A 46 0.18 0.82 2.41
CA VAL A 46 0.61 1.39 1.14
C VAL A 46 0.42 0.39 0.01
N LEU A 47 0.10 0.90 -1.18
CA LEU A 47 0.20 0.14 -2.42
C LEU A 47 1.51 0.56 -3.11
N VAL A 48 2.38 -0.40 -3.39
CA VAL A 48 3.62 -0.21 -4.12
C VAL A 48 3.41 -0.59 -5.59
N ARG A 49 4.02 0.18 -6.49
CA ARG A 49 4.09 -0.09 -7.91
C ARG A 49 5.54 -0.16 -8.33
N ASP A 50 5.93 -1.31 -8.86
CA ASP A 50 7.27 -1.55 -9.40
C ASP A 50 7.24 -1.68 -10.92
N VAL A 51 8.20 -1.04 -11.57
CA VAL A 51 8.51 -1.23 -12.99
C VAL A 51 9.87 -1.90 -13.07
N CYS A 52 9.92 -3.09 -13.66
CA CYS A 52 11.17 -3.81 -13.81
C CYS A 52 11.70 -3.77 -15.25
N ASP A 53 13.01 -3.83 -15.40
CA ASP A 53 13.68 -4.02 -16.67
C ASP A 53 13.46 -5.44 -17.24
N ALA A 54 14.08 -5.75 -18.37
CA ALA A 54 14.02 -7.09 -18.97
C ALA A 54 14.77 -8.16 -18.15
N GLY A 55 15.68 -7.75 -17.26
CA GLY A 55 16.42 -8.62 -16.34
C GLY A 55 15.72 -8.84 -14.98
N GLY A 56 14.59 -8.18 -14.73
CA GLY A 56 13.84 -8.25 -13.48
C GLY A 56 14.28 -7.25 -12.41
N SER A 57 15.22 -6.35 -12.71
CA SER A 57 15.65 -5.29 -11.77
C SER A 57 14.62 -4.16 -11.74
N VAL A 58 14.30 -3.64 -10.56
CA VAL A 58 13.39 -2.48 -10.41
C VAL A 58 14.08 -1.23 -10.95
N GLU A 59 13.48 -0.60 -11.97
CA GLU A 59 13.93 0.68 -12.54
C GLU A 59 13.19 1.88 -11.95
N ASP A 60 11.93 1.69 -11.56
CA ASP A 60 11.07 2.73 -11.03
C ASP A 60 10.14 2.13 -9.99
N ARG A 61 10.00 2.82 -8.86
CA ARG A 61 9.12 2.46 -7.75
C ARG A 61 8.29 3.66 -7.35
N SER A 62 7.01 3.44 -7.12
CA SER A 62 6.06 4.47 -6.71
C SER A 62 5.14 3.95 -5.60
N TRP A 63 4.66 4.84 -4.76
CA TRP A 63 3.88 4.49 -3.57
C TRP A 63 2.54 5.20 -3.56
N ALA A 64 1.50 4.54 -3.08
CA ALA A 64 0.18 5.13 -2.87
C ALA A 64 -0.27 4.79 -1.45
N TYR A 65 0.07 5.68 -0.53
CA TYR A 65 -0.29 5.55 0.88
C TYR A 65 -1.78 5.70 1.09
N VAL A 66 -2.38 4.76 1.82
CA VAL A 66 -3.78 4.85 2.22
C VAL A 66 -3.93 5.97 3.24
N ASP A 67 -4.94 6.81 3.03
CA ASP A 67 -5.30 7.91 3.90
C ASP A 67 -6.82 7.99 4.05
N ASP A 68 -7.31 8.25 5.25
CA ASP A 68 -8.75 8.29 5.56
C ASP A 68 -9.52 7.11 4.94
N ASN A 69 -8.97 5.89 5.09
CA ASN A 69 -9.53 4.65 4.55
C ASN A 69 -9.71 4.64 3.02
N ARG A 70 -8.92 5.43 2.29
CA ARG A 70 -8.97 5.56 0.83
C ARG A 70 -7.58 5.52 0.24
N LEU A 71 -7.48 4.89 -0.93
CA LEU A 71 -6.31 5.03 -1.78
C LEU A 71 -6.41 6.32 -2.61
N PRO A 72 -5.29 7.03 -2.81
CA PRO A 72 -5.25 8.18 -3.72
C PRO A 72 -5.51 7.72 -5.16
N GLU A 73 -5.92 8.65 -6.03
CA GLU A 73 -6.13 8.33 -7.46
C GLU A 73 -4.80 8.09 -8.20
N LEU A 74 -3.72 8.67 -7.70
CA LEU A 74 -2.39 8.65 -8.28
C LEU A 74 -1.38 8.11 -7.27
N PHE A 75 -0.38 7.39 -7.76
CA PHE A 75 0.84 7.11 -7.00
C PHE A 75 1.65 8.40 -6.85
N ASP A 76 2.27 8.54 -5.69
CA ASP A 76 3.37 9.47 -5.48
C ASP A 76 4.62 8.86 -6.15
N ASP A 77 5.15 9.57 -7.13
CA ASP A 77 6.35 9.18 -7.87
C ASP A 77 7.38 10.30 -7.78
N LEU A 78 8.67 9.91 -7.78
CA LEU A 78 9.79 10.86 -7.69
C LEU A 78 9.85 11.87 -8.85
N GLN A 79 9.05 11.65 -9.91
CA GLN A 79 9.03 12.45 -11.13
C GLN A 79 7.84 13.42 -11.21
N GLY A 80 6.95 13.42 -10.21
CA GLY A 80 5.74 14.24 -10.16
C GLY A 80 4.74 13.97 -11.29
N THR A 81 4.80 12.81 -11.95
CA THR A 81 3.96 12.50 -13.12
C THR A 81 2.66 11.77 -12.77
N GLY A 82 2.53 11.31 -11.52
CA GLY A 82 1.32 10.71 -10.95
C GLY A 82 0.73 9.59 -11.82
N LYS A 83 1.22 8.36 -11.66
CA LYS A 83 0.59 7.20 -12.33
C LYS A 83 -0.75 6.88 -11.68
N LYS A 84 -1.78 6.54 -12.46
CA LYS A 84 -3.08 6.18 -11.90
C LYS A 84 -3.01 4.87 -11.13
N VAL A 85 -3.61 4.86 -9.95
CA VAL A 85 -3.88 3.65 -9.19
C VAL A 85 -4.94 2.81 -9.93
N PRO A 86 -4.68 1.52 -10.19
CA PRO A 86 -5.68 0.66 -10.83
C PRO A 86 -6.95 0.52 -10.00
N LYS A 87 -8.11 0.64 -10.65
CA LYS A 87 -9.44 0.55 -10.02
C LYS A 87 -9.64 -0.68 -9.14
N ARG A 88 -9.02 -1.81 -9.49
CA ARG A 88 -9.13 -3.06 -8.71
C ARG A 88 -8.69 -2.88 -7.24
N PHE A 89 -7.68 -2.04 -6.98
CA PHE A 89 -7.16 -1.84 -5.64
C PHE A 89 -8.05 -0.97 -4.76
N HIS A 90 -8.76 -0.02 -5.36
CA HIS A 90 -9.80 0.72 -4.64
C HIS A 90 -10.95 -0.20 -4.21
N VAL A 91 -11.34 -1.14 -5.07
CA VAL A 91 -12.38 -2.14 -4.77
C VAL A 91 -11.89 -3.11 -3.68
N GLU A 92 -10.65 -3.56 -3.79
CA GLU A 92 -10.02 -4.47 -2.84
C GLU A 92 -9.91 -3.86 -1.44
N LEU A 93 -9.42 -2.60 -1.34
CA LEU A 93 -9.38 -1.85 -0.09
C LEU A 93 -10.77 -1.72 0.54
N ALA A 94 -11.76 -1.30 -0.25
CA ALA A 94 -13.13 -1.13 0.24
C ALA A 94 -13.72 -2.45 0.75
N ALA A 95 -13.45 -3.57 0.06
CA ALA A 95 -13.87 -4.89 0.48
C ALA A 95 -13.19 -5.32 1.78
N ALA A 96 -11.88 -5.13 1.91
CA ALA A 96 -11.15 -5.47 3.13
C ALA A 96 -11.68 -4.69 4.34
N ILE A 97 -11.88 -3.38 4.20
CA ILE A 97 -12.44 -2.53 5.26
C ILE A 97 -13.86 -2.97 5.65
N ALA A 98 -14.72 -3.25 4.67
CA ALA A 98 -16.09 -3.70 4.92
C ALA A 98 -16.15 -5.04 5.67
N ASN A 99 -15.14 -5.89 5.48
CA ASN A 99 -15.03 -7.21 6.11
C ASN A 99 -14.30 -7.19 7.45
N LEU A 100 -13.78 -6.04 7.90
CA LEU A 100 -13.12 -5.96 9.20
C LEU A 100 -14.12 -6.30 10.33
N PRO A 101 -13.83 -7.29 11.19
CA PRO A 101 -14.75 -7.72 12.24
C PRO A 101 -14.95 -6.58 13.24
N LYS A 102 -16.19 -6.20 13.54
CA LYS A 102 -16.48 -5.12 14.50
C LYS A 102 -15.79 -5.40 15.84
N GLU A 103 -15.29 -4.33 16.47
CA GLU A 103 -14.76 -4.46 17.84
C GLU A 103 -15.86 -4.99 18.76
N PRO A 104 -15.53 -5.92 19.67
CA PRO A 104 -16.48 -6.50 20.61
C PRO A 104 -17.05 -5.48 21.60
#